data_AF-A0A929PLA6-F1
#
_entry.id   AF-A0A929PLA6-F1
#
_cell.length_a   1.000
_cell.length_b   1.000
_cell.length_c   1.000
_cell.angle_alpha   90.00
_cell.angle_beta   90.00
_cell.angle_gamma   90.00
#
_symmetry.space_group_name_H-M   'P 1'
#
loop_
_entity.id
_entity.type
_entity.pdbx_description
1 polymer ?
#
loop_
_entity_poly.entity_id
_entity_poly.type
_entity_poly.pdbx_seq_one_letter_code
_entity_poly.pdbx_strand_id
1 'polypeptide(L)'
;MKESLFALLTGIHPRIMAIKLDGGTKENYMWGLRVGFITYGALLKSNSNNCYDALERKTAGAVRGSISNSPHLSQSILLGSLNSENYKAEKEEKFTILLNRATRVKEVL
;
A
#
# COMPACT_ATOMS: atom_id res chain seq x y z
N MET A 1 -8.23 -16.68 3.88
CA MET A 1 -7.33 -15.52 3.64
C MET A 1 -7.95 -14.70 2.51
N LYS A 2 -8.17 -13.39 2.69
CA LYS A 2 -8.74 -12.52 1.63
C LYS A 2 -7.58 -11.85 0.90
N GLU A 3 -7.30 -12.31 -0.31
CA GLU A 3 -6.23 -11.76 -1.14
C GLU A 3 -6.62 -10.43 -1.79
N SER A 4 -5.61 -9.59 -2.05
CA SER A 4 -5.79 -8.39 -2.88
C SER A 4 -5.85 -8.77 -4.37
N LEU A 5 -6.53 -7.95 -5.18
CA LEU A 5 -6.53 -8.13 -6.64
C LEU A 5 -5.11 -8.10 -7.23
N PHE A 6 -4.19 -7.36 -6.62
CA PHE A 6 -2.78 -7.34 -7.03
C PHE A 6 -2.15 -8.73 -6.99
N ALA A 7 -2.41 -9.53 -5.95
CA ALA A 7 -1.87 -10.89 -5.86
C ALA A 7 -2.40 -11.80 -6.99
N LEU A 8 -3.67 -11.61 -7.39
CA LEU A 8 -4.29 -12.37 -8.48
C LEU A 8 -3.78 -11.95 -9.86
N LEU A 9 -3.47 -10.67 -10.04
CA LEU A 9 -3.02 -10.12 -11.34
C LEU A 9 -1.51 -10.24 -11.54
N THR A 10 -0.74 -10.34 -10.46
CA THR A 10 0.71 -10.45 -10.54
C THR A 10 1.10 -11.76 -11.22
N GLY A 11 1.90 -11.67 -12.28
CA GLY A 11 2.40 -12.85 -12.98
C GLY A 11 1.40 -13.50 -13.96
N ILE A 12 0.21 -12.92 -14.16
CA ILE A 12 -0.86 -13.58 -14.93
C ILE A 12 -0.56 -13.73 -16.43
N HIS A 13 0.16 -12.77 -17.03
CA HIS A 13 0.48 -12.80 -18.45
C HIS A 13 1.72 -11.93 -18.75
N PRO A 14 2.61 -12.29 -19.69
CA PRO A 14 3.83 -11.51 -19.99
C PRO A 14 3.57 -10.13 -20.62
N ARG A 15 2.32 -9.79 -20.93
CA ARG A 15 1.89 -8.48 -21.45
C ARG A 15 1.06 -7.68 -20.44
N ILE A 16 1.01 -8.14 -19.19
CA ILE A 16 0.30 -7.48 -18.09
C ILE A 16 1.31 -7.21 -16.98
N MET A 17 1.36 -5.97 -16.53
CA MET A 17 2.10 -5.54 -15.34
C MET A 17 1.10 -4.99 -14.34
N ALA A 18 1.08 -5.59 -13.16
CA ALA A 18 0.30 -5.11 -12.03
C ALA A 18 1.09 -4.05 -11.27
N ILE A 19 0.43 -2.96 -10.88
CA ILE A 19 0.99 -1.91 -10.04
C ILE A 19 0.01 -1.72 -8.88
N LYS A 20 0.48 -1.92 -7.66
CA LYS A 20 -0.27 -1.65 -6.45
C LYS A 20 0.15 -0.30 -5.88
N LEU A 21 -0.84 0.51 -5.56
CA LEU A 21 -0.68 1.74 -4.80
C LEU A 21 -1.37 1.53 -3.45
N ASP A 22 -0.60 1.55 -2.38
CA ASP A 22 -1.10 1.41 -1.01
C ASP A 22 -0.55 2.53 -0.12
N GLY A 23 -1.06 2.64 1.11
CA GLY A 23 -0.61 3.70 2.00
C GLY A 23 -1.33 3.80 3.32
N GLY A 24 -0.67 4.48 4.26
CA GLY A 24 -1.10 4.54 5.66
C GLY A 24 -2.42 5.27 5.91
N THR A 25 -2.86 6.12 4.97
CA THR A 25 -4.01 7.02 5.19
C THR A 25 -5.32 6.29 5.50
N LYS A 26 -5.60 5.15 4.84
CA LYS A 26 -6.83 4.38 5.08
C LYS A 26 -6.53 3.03 5.69
N GLU A 27 -5.48 2.36 5.21
CA GLU A 27 -5.11 1.03 5.70
C GLU A 27 -4.60 1.03 7.14
N ASN A 28 -4.09 2.17 7.62
CA ASN A 28 -3.55 2.34 8.98
C ASN A 28 -4.20 3.51 9.71
N TYR A 29 -5.28 4.10 9.18
CA TYR A 29 -5.98 5.24 9.80
C TYR A 29 -5.09 6.46 10.11
N MET A 30 -4.01 6.66 9.32
CA MET A 30 -3.01 7.72 9.49
C MET A 30 -3.27 8.91 8.56
N TRP A 31 -4.36 9.64 8.78
CA TRP A 31 -4.69 10.83 8.00
C TRP A 31 -3.66 11.94 8.23
N GLY A 32 -3.28 12.64 7.16
CA GLY A 32 -2.33 13.75 7.24
C GLY A 32 -0.84 13.36 7.28
N LEU A 33 -0.50 12.08 7.45
CA LEU A 33 0.92 11.65 7.50
C LEU A 33 1.56 11.36 6.13
N ARG A 34 0.74 11.32 5.07
CA ARG A 34 1.20 11.35 3.65
C ARG A 34 2.29 10.33 3.28
N VAL A 35 2.13 9.08 3.73
CA VAL A 35 2.99 7.95 3.33
C VAL A 35 2.19 6.96 2.49
N GLY A 36 2.77 6.55 1.36
CA GLY A 36 2.26 5.49 0.51
C GLY A 36 3.40 4.73 -0.15
N PHE A 37 3.08 3.59 -0.74
CA PHE A 37 4.04 2.72 -1.42
C PHE A 37 3.54 2.36 -2.81
N ILE A 38 4.50 2.05 -3.68
CA ILE A 38 4.27 1.58 -5.04
C ILE A 38 4.91 0.20 -5.13
N THR A 39 4.14 -0.82 -5.47
CA THR A 39 4.63 -2.19 -5.65
C THR A 39 4.37 -2.63 -7.09
N TYR A 40 5.41 -3.15 -7.73
CA TYR A 40 5.37 -3.65 -9.10
C TYR A 40 5.31 -5.18 -9.11
N GLY A 41 4.46 -5.76 -9.95
CA GLY A 41 4.36 -7.20 -10.15
C GLY A 41 4.20 -7.53 -11.63
N ALA A 42 5.13 -8.29 -12.21
CA ALA A 42 5.09 -8.67 -13.62
C ALA A 42 5.59 -10.10 -13.85
N LEU A 43 5.08 -10.76 -14.90
CA LEU A 43 5.64 -12.01 -15.38
C LEU A 43 6.83 -11.73 -16.30
N LEU A 44 8.05 -11.96 -15.81
CA LEU A 44 9.29 -11.66 -16.53
C LEU A 44 9.98 -12.96 -16.94
N LYS A 45 10.31 -13.11 -18.24
CA LYS A 45 10.91 -14.33 -18.80
C LYS A 45 12.40 -14.48 -18.49
N SER A 46 13.12 -13.37 -18.35
CA SER A 46 14.53 -13.31 -17.97
C SER A 46 14.87 -11.89 -17.46
N ASN A 47 15.99 -11.75 -16.75
CA ASN A 47 16.51 -10.46 -16.25
C ASN A 47 15.51 -9.65 -15.39
N SER A 48 14.75 -10.34 -14.53
CA SER A 48 13.77 -9.70 -13.64
C SER A 48 14.37 -8.56 -12.82
N ASN A 49 15.59 -8.75 -12.29
CA ASN A 49 16.28 -7.76 -11.48
C ASN A 49 16.55 -6.45 -12.24
N ASN A 50 17.00 -6.52 -13.49
CA ASN A 50 17.26 -5.32 -14.29
C ASN A 50 15.97 -4.55 -14.60
N CYS A 51 14.87 -5.26 -14.81
CA CYS A 51 13.57 -4.64 -15.04
C CYS A 51 13.06 -3.95 -13.77
N TYR A 52 13.12 -4.62 -12.62
CA TYR A 52 12.70 -4.03 -11.35
C TYR A 52 13.61 -2.87 -10.91
N ASP A 53 14.93 -2.96 -11.09
CA ASP A 53 15.86 -1.85 -10.85
C ASP A 53 15.53 -0.63 -11.74
N ALA A 54 15.26 -0.85 -13.04
CA ALA A 54 14.87 0.24 -13.92
C ALA A 54 13.57 0.93 -13.46
N LEU A 55 12.57 0.16 -13.00
CA LEU A 55 11.31 0.69 -12.46
C LEU A 55 11.54 1.46 -11.15
N GLU A 56 12.36 0.92 -10.24
CA GLU A 56 12.70 1.56 -8.98
C GLU A 56 13.42 2.89 -9.23
N ARG A 57 14.46 2.90 -10.06
CA ARG A 57 15.22 4.11 -10.42
C ARG A 57 14.34 5.16 -11.08
N LYS A 58 13.45 4.75 -11.99
CA LYS A 58 12.49 5.67 -12.64
C LYS A 58 11.53 6.28 -11.61
N THR A 59 11.04 5.47 -10.69
CA THR A 59 10.13 5.92 -9.61
C THR A 59 10.86 6.85 -8.64
N ALA A 60 12.08 6.50 -8.22
CA ALA A 60 12.92 7.33 -7.36
C ALA A 60 13.22 8.69 -8.00
N GLY A 61 13.52 8.71 -9.31
CA GLY A 61 13.68 9.94 -10.07
C GLY A 61 12.41 10.80 -10.10
N ALA A 62 11.24 10.19 -10.30
CA ALA A 62 9.96 10.88 -10.26
C ALA A 62 9.65 11.45 -8.87
N VAL A 63 9.88 10.69 -7.80
CA VAL A 63 9.75 11.17 -6.41
C VAL A 63 10.67 12.35 -6.17
N ARG A 64 11.95 12.23 -6.57
CA ARG A 64 12.94 13.30 -6.39
C ARG A 64 12.56 14.57 -7.13
N GLY A 65 12.04 14.45 -8.36
CA GLY A 65 11.63 15.58 -9.19
C GLY A 65 10.28 16.20 -8.83
N SER A 66 9.44 15.51 -8.06
CA SER A 66 8.09 15.98 -7.70
C SER A 66 7.97 16.45 -6.26
N ILE A 67 8.30 15.57 -5.31
CA ILE A 67 8.13 15.82 -3.87
C ILE A 67 9.46 15.81 -3.11
N SER A 68 10.58 15.64 -3.82
CA SER A 68 11.92 15.43 -3.28
C SER A 68 12.08 14.12 -2.50
N ASN A 69 11.29 13.89 -1.45
CA ASN A 69 11.24 12.68 -0.65
C ASN A 69 9.92 12.58 0.15
N SER A 70 9.59 11.39 0.63
CA SER A 70 8.50 11.19 1.60
C SER A 70 8.92 11.61 3.01
N PRO A 71 8.01 12.14 3.86
CA PRO A 71 8.37 12.62 5.20
C PRO A 71 8.96 11.51 6.08
N HIS A 72 10.20 11.70 6.55
CA HIS A 72 10.89 10.70 7.38
C HIS A 72 10.14 10.38 8.67
N LEU A 73 9.70 11.41 9.41
CA LEU A 73 8.92 11.25 10.65
C LEU A 73 7.70 10.34 10.43
N SER A 74 6.94 10.57 9.36
CA SER A 74 5.75 9.80 9.04
C SER A 74 6.08 8.35 8.69
N GLN A 75 7.19 8.10 8.01
CA GLN A 75 7.69 6.74 7.74
C GLN A 75 8.09 6.03 9.04
N SER A 76 8.81 6.71 9.94
CA SER A 76 9.22 6.15 11.24
C SER A 76 8.02 5.81 12.13
N ILE A 77 7.02 6.69 12.21
CA ILE A 77 5.78 6.43 12.98
C ILE A 77 5.04 5.23 12.41
N LEU A 78 4.90 5.15 11.07
CA LEU A 78 4.22 4.02 10.44
C LEU A 78 4.98 2.72 10.71
N LEU A 79 6.30 2.70 10.56
CA LEU A 79 7.12 1.52 10.84
C LEU A 79 7.00 1.09 12.31
N GLY A 80 7.06 2.04 13.24
CA GLY A 80 6.87 1.76 14.67
C GLY A 80 5.48 1.17 14.96
N SER A 81 4.43 1.71 14.33
CA SER A 81 3.08 1.16 14.44
C SER A 81 2.98 -0.26 13.87
N LEU A 82 3.55 -0.53 12.70
CA LEU A 82 3.52 -1.86 12.07
C LEU A 82 4.26 -2.93 12.90
N ASN A 83 5.29 -2.53 13.65
CA ASN A 83 6.07 -3.41 14.52
C ASN A 83 5.49 -3.55 15.94
N SER A 84 4.45 -2.80 16.28
CA SER A 84 3.78 -2.90 17.58
C SER A 84 3.00 -4.21 17.68
N GLU A 85 3.09 -4.89 18.82
CA GLU A 85 2.29 -6.09 19.11
C GLU A 85 0.78 -5.79 19.08
N ASN A 86 0.40 -4.55 19.41
CA ASN A 86 -1.00 -4.10 19.45
C ASN A 86 -1.57 -3.75 18.07
N TYR A 87 -0.74 -3.66 17.03
CA TYR A 87 -1.12 -3.18 15.69
C TYR A 87 -2.38 -3.85 15.15
N LYS A 88 -2.42 -5.19 15.21
CA LYS A 88 -3.55 -5.99 14.69
C LYS A 88 -4.84 -5.71 15.45
N ALA A 89 -4.76 -5.64 16.78
CA ALA A 89 -5.92 -5.41 17.64
C ALA A 89 -6.50 -4.02 17.42
N GLU A 90 -5.66 -2.99 17.42
CA GLU A 90 -6.08 -1.60 17.18
C GLU A 90 -6.70 -1.42 15.79
N LYS A 91 -6.10 -2.04 14.76
CA LYS A 91 -6.61 -1.98 13.39
C LYS A 91 -7.99 -2.62 13.25
N GLU A 92 -8.20 -3.77 13.87
CA GLU A 92 -9.48 -4.50 13.85
C GLU A 92 -10.57 -3.72 14.61
N GLU A 93 -10.22 -3.12 15.75
CA GLU A 93 -11.14 -2.27 16.51
C GLU A 93 -11.66 -1.11 15.65
N LYS A 94 -10.75 -0.38 14.99
CA LYS A 94 -11.14 0.73 14.11
C LYS A 94 -11.93 0.28 12.88
N PHE A 95 -11.59 -0.88 12.31
CA PHE A 95 -12.37 -1.46 11.21
C PHE A 95 -13.80 -1.76 11.64
N THR A 96 -13.97 -2.43 12.78
CA THR A 96 -15.28 -2.78 13.35
C THR A 96 -16.14 -1.54 13.59
N ILE A 97 -15.55 -0.48 14.16
CA ILE A 97 -16.27 0.79 14.37
C ILE A 97 -16.81 1.37 13.06
N LEU A 98 -15.98 1.39 12.00
CA LEU A 98 -16.40 1.94 10.70
C LEU A 98 -17.42 1.04 10.00
N LEU A 99 -17.27 -0.29 10.11
CA LEU A 99 -18.21 -1.26 9.57
C LEU A 99 -19.59 -1.08 10.21
N ASN A 100 -19.66 -1.00 11.54
CA ASN A 100 -20.92 -0.82 12.26
C ASN A 100 -21.63 0.47 11.85
N ARG A 101 -20.87 1.57 11.66
CA ARG A 101 -21.43 2.83 11.15
C ARG A 101 -21.98 2.68 9.74
N ALA A 102 -21.24 2.03 8.83
CA ALA A 102 -21.67 1.83 7.45
C ALA A 102 -22.92 0.93 7.36
N THR A 103 -22.96 -0.16 8.12
CA THR A 103 -24.12 -1.05 8.22
C THR A 103 -25.33 -0.30 8.73
N ARG A 104 -25.17 0.50 9.79
CA ARG A 104 -26.30 1.27 10.34
C ARG A 104 -26.88 2.26 9.33
N VAL A 105 -26.02 2.95 8.57
CA VAL A 105 -26.47 3.85 7.50
C VAL A 105 -27.25 3.09 6.41
N LYS A 106 -26.80 1.88 6.06
CA LYS A 106 -27.46 1.04 5.06
C LYS A 106 -28.83 0.50 5.51
N GLU A 107 -29.05 0.33 6.81
CA GLU A 107 -30.34 -0.13 7.35
C GLU A 107 -31.43 0.96 7.31
N VAL A 108 -31.02 2.23 7.42
CA VAL A 108 -31.95 3.37 7.52
C VAL A 108 -32.22 4.07 6.19
N LEU A 109 -31.45 3.76 5.15
CA LEU A 109 -31.61 4.23 3.77
C LEU A 109 -32.22 3.14 2.90
#